data_AF-A0A353GLG3-F1
#
_entry.id   AF-A0A353GLG3-F1
#
_cell.length_a   1.000
_cell.length_b   1.000
_cell.length_c   1.000
_cell.angle_alpha   90.00
_cell.angle_beta   90.00
_cell.angle_gamma   90.00
#
_symmetry.space_group_name_H-M   'P 1'
#
loop_
_entity.id
_entity.type
_entity.pdbx_description
1 polymer ?
#
loop_
_entity_poly.entity_id
_entity_poly.type
_entity_poly.pdbx_seq_one_letter_code
_entity_poly.pdbx_strand_id
1 'polypeptide(L)'
;MDKQGFFMDFLAHRTLPKLILSGRSLTRRQPLSDVAGSSFENGAPEQGGILDMLRAAQTEGCGGVCGVGDDGLAKAIATLRAENLKPSELPFQMLPMIPNVLGYVREATEYGLAGAGMRRVLRTGLGGVIRAGLTGMRNAPSVLRKQFPAALEILYDLEMGEMNRLKPPVVFLHHTITDMAVAFGHRKILDNFVRAMRDRYHTEPGFATSNFVELAGRLKAWDIPASWILAPLNQPGYLMPGGLEAYRNILQEGGLRLIADKVSPESPTPGAAIEWALSQPAVAAVMVDKIG
;
A
#
# COMPACT_ATOMS: atom_id res chain seq x y z
N MET A 1 5.30 21.15 -27.10
CA MET A 1 4.50 20.28 -26.20
C MET A 1 3.23 21.02 -25.87
N ASP A 2 2.09 20.49 -26.29
CA ASP A 2 0.78 21.10 -26.09
C ASP A 2 0.40 21.06 -24.60
N LYS A 3 0.07 22.23 -24.04
CA LYS A 3 -0.29 22.40 -22.62
C LYS A 3 -1.64 21.75 -22.31
N GLN A 4 -2.55 21.64 -23.29
CA GLN A 4 -3.83 20.95 -23.11
C GLN A 4 -3.65 19.43 -23.09
N GLY A 5 -2.83 18.88 -23.99
CA GLY A 5 -2.42 17.46 -23.95
C GLY A 5 -1.74 17.08 -22.63
N PHE A 6 -0.79 17.90 -22.14
CA PHE A 6 -0.14 17.67 -20.84
C PHE A 6 -1.13 17.74 -19.67
N PHE A 7 -2.07 18.68 -19.68
CA PHE A 7 -3.05 18.84 -18.59
C PHE A 7 -4.09 17.73 -18.58
N MET A 8 -4.54 17.24 -19.74
CA MET A 8 -5.46 16.11 -19.85
C MET A 8 -4.76 14.78 -19.50
N ASP A 9 -3.51 14.56 -19.93
CA ASP A 9 -2.71 13.43 -19.44
C ASP A 9 -2.50 13.52 -17.92
N PHE A 10 -2.16 14.70 -17.41
CA PHE A 10 -1.93 14.96 -15.98
C PHE A 10 -3.18 14.68 -15.12
N LEU A 11 -4.38 14.93 -15.64
CA LEU A 11 -5.64 14.63 -14.96
C LEU A 11 -6.06 13.16 -15.11
N ALA A 12 -5.85 12.55 -16.28
CA ALA A 12 -6.14 11.13 -16.53
C ALA A 12 -5.31 10.20 -15.63
N HIS A 13 -4.08 10.60 -15.29
CA HIS A 13 -3.21 9.89 -14.35
C HIS A 13 -3.62 10.06 -12.87
N ARG A 14 -4.75 10.70 -12.56
CA ARG A 14 -5.25 10.88 -11.17
C ARG A 14 -6.60 10.24 -10.88
N THR A 15 -7.27 9.72 -11.91
CA THR A 15 -8.46 8.88 -11.73
C THR A 15 -8.03 7.44 -11.50
N LEU A 16 -8.28 6.95 -10.29
CA LEU A 16 -8.06 5.55 -9.97
C LEU A 16 -9.17 4.67 -10.57
N PRO A 17 -8.85 3.45 -10.98
CA PRO A 17 -9.85 2.46 -11.38
C PRO A 17 -10.76 2.14 -10.19
N LYS A 18 -12.02 1.80 -10.48
CA LYS A 18 -13.01 1.45 -9.45
C LYS A 18 -12.64 0.18 -8.69
N LEU A 19 -12.00 -0.78 -9.37
CA LEU A 19 -11.51 -2.02 -8.80
C LEU A 19 -9.98 -2.07 -8.86
N ILE A 20 -9.40 -2.40 -7.72
CA ILE A 20 -7.96 -2.51 -7.50
C ILE A 20 -7.68 -3.90 -6.94
N LEU A 21 -6.79 -4.65 -7.57
CA LEU A 21 -6.35 -5.95 -7.07
C LEU A 21 -5.36 -5.74 -5.92
N SER A 22 -5.50 -6.52 -4.85
CA SER A 22 -4.51 -6.53 -3.77
C SER A 22 -3.22 -7.23 -4.20
N GLY A 23 -2.06 -6.70 -3.81
CA GLY A 23 -0.77 -7.38 -3.96
C GLY A 23 -0.75 -8.77 -3.31
N ARG A 24 -1.58 -8.98 -2.27
CA ARG A 24 -1.73 -10.26 -1.56
C ARG A 24 -2.15 -11.38 -2.52
N SER A 25 -3.01 -11.06 -3.47
CA SER A 25 -3.51 -11.95 -4.52
C SER A 25 -2.40 -12.52 -5.41
N LEU A 26 -1.33 -11.75 -5.61
CA LEU A 26 -0.18 -12.14 -6.43
C LEU A 26 0.84 -12.99 -5.67
N THR A 27 0.70 -13.11 -4.34
CA THR A 27 1.59 -13.93 -3.49
C THR A 27 1.02 -15.26 -3.04
N ARG A 28 -0.31 -15.44 -3.07
CA ARG A 28 -0.93 -16.72 -2.69
C ARG A 28 -0.59 -17.78 -3.74
N ARG A 29 0.47 -18.54 -3.50
CA ARG A 29 0.57 -19.92 -4.01
C ARG A 29 -0.37 -20.77 -3.17
N GLN A 30 -1.52 -21.20 -3.68
CA GLN A 30 -2.18 -22.37 -3.08
C GLN A 30 -3.18 -23.02 -4.03
N PRO A 31 -3.07 -24.34 -4.29
CA PRO A 31 -4.24 -25.15 -4.59
C PRO A 31 -5.12 -25.21 -3.33
N LEU A 32 -6.44 -25.06 -3.52
CA LEU A 32 -7.43 -25.32 -2.47
C LEU A 32 -7.55 -26.84 -2.23
N SER A 33 -6.74 -27.40 -1.32
CA SER A 33 -6.98 -28.75 -0.78
C SER A 33 -7.28 -28.78 0.72
N ASP A 34 -7.10 -27.67 1.44
CA ASP A 34 -7.10 -27.72 2.92
C ASP A 34 -8.42 -27.25 3.58
N VAL A 35 -9.53 -27.27 2.83
CA VAL A 35 -10.88 -27.26 3.41
C VAL A 35 -11.57 -28.56 3.02
N ALA A 36 -11.50 -29.52 3.94
CA ALA A 36 -12.25 -30.78 3.97
C ALA A 36 -11.99 -31.78 2.81
N GLY A 37 -11.04 -32.69 3.05
CA GLY A 37 -11.13 -34.11 2.69
C GLY A 37 -11.30 -34.47 1.22
N SER A 38 -10.20 -34.60 0.49
CA SER A 38 -9.98 -35.66 -0.52
C SER A 38 -8.53 -35.67 -0.99
N SER A 39 -8.10 -36.84 -1.44
CA SER A 39 -6.74 -37.34 -1.51
C SER A 39 -5.75 -36.54 -2.38
N PHE A 40 -4.49 -36.60 -1.96
CA PHE A 40 -3.28 -36.06 -2.57
C PHE A 40 -3.10 -36.43 -4.06
N GLU A 41 -2.93 -35.41 -4.91
CA GLU A 41 -2.01 -35.47 -6.05
C GLU A 41 -1.17 -34.18 -6.11
N ASN A 42 0.13 -34.36 -6.27
CA ASN A 42 1.13 -33.31 -6.44
C ASN A 42 0.92 -32.57 -7.77
N GLY A 43 0.13 -31.50 -7.76
CA GLY A 43 0.02 -30.55 -8.87
C GLY A 43 0.97 -29.37 -8.70
N ALA A 44 1.99 -29.28 -9.56
CA ALA A 44 2.70 -28.02 -9.82
C ALA A 44 1.70 -26.90 -10.20
N PRO A 45 2.02 -25.61 -10.00
CA PRO A 45 1.09 -24.52 -10.34
C PRO A 45 0.64 -24.63 -11.80
N GLU A 46 -0.68 -24.52 -12.03
CA GLU A 46 -1.29 -24.38 -13.35
C GLU A 46 -0.72 -23.12 -14.05
N GLN A 47 0.26 -23.36 -14.91
CA GLN A 47 0.76 -22.67 -16.13
C GLN A 47 0.54 -21.16 -16.41
N GLY A 48 0.05 -20.31 -15.50
CA GLY A 48 -0.08 -18.86 -15.70
C GLY A 48 0.93 -18.05 -14.88
N GLY A 49 1.73 -17.21 -15.54
CA GLY A 49 2.63 -16.28 -14.84
C GLY A 49 1.86 -15.16 -14.12
N ILE A 50 2.56 -14.28 -13.39
CA ILE A 50 1.94 -13.11 -12.75
C ILE A 50 1.18 -12.23 -13.77
N LEU A 51 1.66 -12.16 -15.01
CA LEU A 51 0.99 -11.40 -16.06
C LEU A 51 -0.34 -12.01 -16.50
N ASP A 52 -0.48 -13.33 -16.47
CA ASP A 52 -1.75 -13.99 -16.79
C ASP A 52 -2.77 -13.73 -15.69
N MET A 53 -2.34 -13.74 -14.43
CA MET A 53 -3.18 -13.32 -13.29
C MET A 53 -3.64 -11.86 -13.43
N LEU A 54 -2.73 -10.96 -13.82
CA LEU A 54 -3.06 -9.55 -14.01
C LEU A 54 -3.98 -9.33 -15.21
N ARG A 55 -3.80 -10.07 -16.30
CA ARG A 55 -4.71 -10.04 -17.47
C ARG A 55 -6.09 -10.60 -17.12
N ALA A 56 -6.16 -11.69 -16.37
CA ALA A 56 -7.43 -12.25 -15.88
C ALA A 56 -8.17 -11.23 -15.00
N ALA A 57 -7.47 -10.63 -14.03
CA ALA A 57 -8.05 -9.58 -13.20
C ALA A 57 -8.54 -8.38 -14.03
N GLN A 58 -7.83 -8.02 -15.11
CA GLN A 58 -8.27 -6.97 -16.03
C GLN A 58 -9.56 -7.34 -16.76
N THR A 59 -9.71 -8.59 -17.22
CA THR A 59 -10.97 -9.06 -17.84
C THR A 59 -12.15 -9.02 -16.86
N GLU A 60 -11.88 -9.10 -15.57
CA GLU A 60 -12.86 -8.96 -14.48
C GLU A 60 -13.06 -7.50 -14.03
N GLY A 61 -12.39 -6.55 -14.68
CA GLY A 61 -12.58 -5.11 -14.46
C GLY A 61 -11.59 -4.45 -13.48
N CYS A 62 -10.59 -5.17 -12.96
CA CYS A 62 -9.49 -4.55 -12.21
C CYS A 62 -8.62 -3.70 -13.13
N GLY A 63 -8.54 -2.40 -12.86
CA GLY A 63 -7.68 -1.48 -13.61
C GLY A 63 -6.40 -1.11 -12.87
N GLY A 64 -6.14 -1.68 -11.69
CA GLY A 64 -5.00 -1.32 -10.86
C GLY A 64 -4.62 -2.40 -9.87
N VAL A 65 -3.40 -2.29 -9.33
CA VAL A 65 -2.84 -3.18 -8.32
C VAL A 65 -2.29 -2.33 -7.18
N CYS A 66 -2.68 -2.62 -5.94
CA CYS A 66 -2.22 -1.92 -4.75
C CYS A 66 -1.58 -2.87 -3.74
N GLY A 67 -0.42 -2.49 -3.21
CA GLY A 67 0.34 -3.26 -2.23
C GLY A 67 1.78 -2.77 -2.17
N VAL A 68 2.55 -3.16 -1.15
CA VAL A 68 4.02 -3.07 -1.15
C VAL A 68 4.59 -4.13 -0.25
N GLY A 69 5.58 -4.84 -0.80
CA GLY A 69 6.47 -5.70 -0.03
C GLY A 69 5.84 -6.98 0.51
N ASP A 70 4.65 -7.33 0.07
CA ASP A 70 4.39 -8.72 -0.27
C ASP A 70 5.17 -9.02 -1.57
N ASP A 71 5.76 -10.20 -1.69
CA ASP A 71 6.56 -10.59 -2.86
C ASP A 71 5.88 -10.32 -4.22
N GLY A 72 4.57 -10.12 -4.24
CA GLY A 72 3.70 -10.07 -5.42
C GLY A 72 3.94 -8.83 -6.27
N LEU A 73 3.99 -7.63 -5.69
CA LEU A 73 4.26 -6.41 -6.46
C LEU A 73 5.71 -6.36 -6.95
N ALA A 74 6.66 -6.76 -6.11
CA ALA A 74 8.08 -6.85 -6.50
C ALA A 74 8.27 -7.87 -7.64
N LYS A 75 7.63 -9.05 -7.55
CA LYS A 75 7.64 -10.04 -8.63
C LYS A 75 6.94 -9.52 -9.87
N ALA A 76 5.81 -8.82 -9.77
CA ALA A 76 5.14 -8.19 -10.91
C ALA A 76 6.07 -7.19 -11.61
N ILE A 77 6.72 -6.31 -10.87
CA ILE A 77 7.71 -5.36 -11.40
C ILE A 77 8.89 -6.09 -12.06
N ALA A 78 9.40 -7.16 -11.43
CA ALA A 78 10.48 -7.96 -11.99
C ALA A 78 10.06 -8.67 -13.29
N THR A 79 8.85 -9.22 -13.35
CA THR A 79 8.29 -9.82 -14.57
C THR A 79 8.13 -8.77 -15.68
N LEU A 80 7.60 -7.59 -15.37
CA LEU A 80 7.48 -6.49 -16.33
C LEU A 80 8.84 -6.04 -16.88
N ARG A 81 9.88 -6.02 -16.03
CA ARG A 81 11.26 -5.76 -16.47
C ARG A 81 11.79 -6.85 -17.39
N ALA A 82 11.57 -8.13 -17.05
CA ALA A 82 12.01 -9.25 -17.87
C ALA A 82 11.36 -9.23 -19.27
N GLU A 83 10.11 -8.78 -19.36
CA GLU A 83 9.39 -8.64 -20.63
C GLU A 83 9.64 -7.30 -21.35
N ASN A 84 10.45 -6.40 -20.77
CA ASN A 84 10.80 -5.09 -21.32
C ASN A 84 9.57 -4.21 -21.66
N LEU A 85 8.48 -4.39 -20.91
CA LEU A 85 7.24 -3.63 -21.10
C LEU A 85 7.41 -2.20 -20.61
N LYS A 86 6.99 -1.23 -21.43
CA LYS A 86 6.97 0.19 -21.04
C LYS A 86 5.84 0.44 -20.06
N PRO A 87 5.96 1.46 -19.17
CA PRO A 87 4.87 1.88 -18.30
C PRO A 87 3.55 2.18 -19.03
N SER A 88 3.63 2.72 -20.25
CA SER A 88 2.46 2.99 -21.11
C SER A 88 1.80 1.74 -21.70
N GLU A 89 2.48 0.59 -21.62
CA GLU A 89 2.00 -0.70 -22.11
C GLU A 89 1.41 -1.54 -20.95
N LEU A 90 1.42 -1.00 -19.72
CA LEU A 90 0.85 -1.67 -18.57
C LEU A 90 -0.67 -1.54 -18.60
N PRO A 91 -1.40 -2.67 -18.54
CA PRO A 91 -2.86 -2.65 -18.51
C PRO A 91 -3.45 -2.14 -17.18
N PHE A 92 -2.62 -1.88 -16.18
CA PHE A 92 -3.01 -1.58 -14.81
C PHE A 92 -2.17 -0.44 -14.21
N GLN A 93 -2.80 0.35 -13.35
CA GLN A 93 -2.12 1.34 -12.52
C GLN A 93 -1.48 0.66 -11.31
N MET A 94 -0.23 1.01 -10.98
CA MET A 94 0.45 0.51 -9.78
C MET A 94 0.34 1.52 -8.65
N LEU A 95 -0.20 1.09 -7.50
CA LEU A 95 -0.37 1.92 -6.30
C LEU A 95 0.49 1.35 -5.15
N PRO A 96 1.76 1.75 -5.06
CA PRO A 96 2.66 1.19 -4.06
C PRO A 96 2.40 1.74 -2.65
N MET A 97 2.63 0.93 -1.62
CA MET A 97 2.51 1.27 -0.20
C MET A 97 3.83 1.27 0.61
N ILE A 98 4.67 2.28 0.49
CA ILE A 98 6.04 2.27 1.03
C ILE A 98 6.20 2.79 2.47
N PRO A 99 7.33 2.47 3.14
CA PRO A 99 8.22 1.32 2.89
C PRO A 99 7.70 0.07 3.59
N ASN A 100 8.08 -1.10 3.07
CA ASN A 100 7.81 -2.37 3.75
C ASN A 100 8.80 -2.64 4.88
N VAL A 101 8.62 -1.97 6.03
CA VAL A 101 9.50 -2.16 7.19
C VAL A 101 9.54 -3.62 7.65
N LEU A 102 8.43 -4.34 7.58
CA LEU A 102 8.37 -5.75 7.99
C LEU A 102 9.16 -6.68 7.06
N GLY A 103 9.20 -6.40 5.75
CA GLY A 103 10.07 -7.10 4.81
C GLY A 103 11.54 -6.93 5.14
N TYR A 104 11.98 -5.68 5.37
CA TYR A 104 13.36 -5.42 5.78
C TYR A 104 13.73 -6.10 7.11
N VAL A 105 12.80 -6.18 8.06
CA VAL A 105 13.02 -6.91 9.33
C VAL A 105 13.16 -8.41 9.08
N ARG A 106 12.31 -9.00 8.24
CA ARG A 106 12.39 -10.41 7.86
C ARG A 106 13.71 -10.73 7.18
N GLU A 107 14.09 -9.96 6.16
CA GLU A 107 15.36 -10.11 5.46
C GLU A 107 16.56 -9.99 6.41
N ALA A 108 16.54 -9.01 7.32
CA ALA A 108 17.61 -8.83 8.29
C ALA A 108 17.73 -10.00 9.29
N THR A 109 16.62 -10.69 9.55
CA THR A 109 16.56 -11.85 10.46
C THR A 109 16.95 -13.14 9.75
N GLU A 110 16.48 -13.34 8.52
CA GLU A 110 16.73 -14.53 7.70
C GLU A 110 18.17 -14.58 7.14
N TYR A 111 18.69 -13.45 6.63
CA TYR A 111 20.02 -13.37 6.01
C TYR A 111 21.13 -12.97 6.99
N GLY A 112 21.06 -13.44 8.24
CA GLY A 112 22.11 -13.26 9.25
C GLY A 112 23.54 -13.46 8.70
N LEU A 113 24.52 -12.74 9.28
CA LEU A 113 25.95 -12.56 8.92
C LEU A 113 26.42 -12.45 7.44
N ALA A 114 25.73 -13.02 6.45
CA ALA A 114 25.97 -12.83 5.02
C ALA A 114 25.55 -11.43 4.53
N GLY A 115 24.58 -10.79 5.19
CA GLY A 115 24.16 -9.40 4.95
C GLY A 115 25.13 -8.33 5.49
N ALA A 116 26.44 -8.49 5.36
CA ALA A 116 27.44 -7.51 5.83
C ALA A 116 27.35 -6.15 5.09
N GLY A 117 26.83 -6.13 3.87
CA GLY A 117 26.54 -4.91 3.10
C GLY A 117 25.35 -4.12 3.65
N MET A 118 24.23 -4.80 3.91
CA MET A 118 23.03 -4.20 4.52
C MET A 118 23.31 -3.71 5.95
N ARG A 119 24.17 -4.40 6.70
CA ARG A 119 24.69 -3.95 8.02
C ARG A 119 25.43 -2.62 7.97
N ARG A 120 26.00 -2.23 6.81
CA ARG A 120 26.71 -0.96 6.62
C ARG A 120 25.75 0.19 6.30
N VAL A 121 24.70 -0.09 5.52
CA VAL A 121 23.59 0.85 5.24
C VAL A 121 22.69 1.05 6.46
N LEU A 122 22.36 -0.03 7.18
CA LEU A 122 21.57 -0.02 8.41
C LEU A 122 22.33 0.58 9.62
N ARG A 123 23.67 0.62 9.61
CA ARG A 123 24.49 1.29 10.64
C ARG A 123 24.42 2.82 10.56
N THR A 124 23.94 3.37 9.45
CA THR A 124 23.83 4.83 9.25
C THR A 124 22.54 5.44 9.82
N GLY A 125 21.59 4.64 10.34
CA GLY A 125 20.44 5.18 11.11
C GLY A 125 19.31 4.18 11.42
N LEU A 126 18.98 3.28 10.50
CA LEU A 126 17.80 2.37 10.61
C LEU A 126 17.94 1.28 11.69
N GLY A 127 19.12 0.64 11.79
CA GLY A 127 19.35 -0.47 12.73
C GLY A 127 19.39 -0.01 14.20
N GLY A 128 19.78 1.26 14.43
CA GLY A 128 19.76 1.88 15.76
C GLY A 128 18.34 2.14 16.25
N VAL A 129 17.45 2.61 15.37
CA VAL A 129 16.04 2.87 15.67
C VAL A 129 15.29 1.58 15.99
N ILE A 130 15.43 0.55 15.13
CA ILE A 130 14.73 -0.73 15.31
C ILE A 130 15.19 -1.44 16.59
N ARG A 131 16.49 -1.43 16.86
CA ARG A 131 17.05 -1.99 18.11
C ARG A 131 16.63 -1.18 19.33
N ALA A 132 16.64 0.15 19.27
CA ALA A 132 16.17 0.99 20.37
C ALA A 132 14.68 0.79 20.69
N GLY A 133 13.85 0.53 19.67
CA GLY A 133 12.45 0.15 19.83
C GLY A 133 12.26 -1.23 20.46
N LEU A 134 13.05 -2.23 20.06
CA LEU A 134 12.99 -3.59 20.62
C LEU A 134 13.58 -3.71 22.04
N THR A 135 14.59 -2.90 22.39
CA THR A 135 15.34 -3.08 23.64
C THR A 135 14.88 -2.18 24.80
N GLY A 136 13.82 -1.40 24.63
CA GLY A 136 13.15 -0.70 25.75
C GLY A 136 14.08 0.10 26.68
N MET A 137 15.13 0.74 26.16
CA MET A 137 16.10 1.45 27.00
C MET A 137 15.65 2.89 27.25
N ARG A 138 15.66 3.28 28.53
CA ARG A 138 15.15 4.52 29.15
C ARG A 138 15.61 5.87 28.54
N ASN A 139 16.50 5.89 27.54
CA ASN A 139 17.00 7.09 26.85
C ASN A 139 16.67 7.16 25.34
N ALA A 140 15.81 6.28 24.82
CA ALA A 140 15.40 6.23 23.40
C ALA A 140 14.69 7.48 22.79
N PRO A 141 13.99 8.38 23.52
CA PRO A 141 13.12 9.37 22.85
C PRO A 141 13.85 10.40 21.97
N SER A 142 15.09 10.76 22.29
CA SER A 142 15.81 11.86 21.62
C SER A 142 16.49 11.43 20.32
N VAL A 143 17.04 10.20 20.28
CA VAL A 143 17.72 9.64 19.10
C VAL A 143 16.71 9.10 18.10
N LEU A 144 15.65 8.42 18.59
CA LEU A 144 14.56 7.89 17.76
C LEU A 144 13.82 9.01 17.00
N ARG A 145 13.57 10.16 17.65
CA ARG A 145 12.88 11.31 17.04
C ARG A 145 13.67 12.00 15.92
N LYS A 146 15.00 12.02 15.99
CA LYS A 146 15.83 12.75 15.01
C LYS A 146 16.28 11.90 13.83
N GLN A 147 16.51 10.60 14.02
CA GLN A 147 17.06 9.74 12.97
C GLN A 147 15.98 8.95 12.20
N PHE A 148 14.79 8.74 12.78
CA PHE A 148 13.74 7.96 12.13
C PHE A 148 13.18 8.60 10.85
N PRO A 149 12.88 9.91 10.79
CA PRO A 149 12.46 10.54 9.54
C PRO A 149 13.50 10.44 8.43
N ALA A 150 14.79 10.67 8.75
CA ALA A 150 15.89 10.53 7.79
C ALA A 150 16.07 9.09 7.31
N ALA A 151 15.91 8.12 8.20
CA ALA A 151 15.88 6.71 7.87
C ALA A 151 14.73 6.34 6.91
N LEU A 152 13.54 6.89 7.13
CA LEU A 152 12.40 6.71 6.22
C LEU A 152 12.65 7.32 4.84
N GLU A 153 13.29 8.49 4.76
CA GLU A 153 13.65 9.10 3.48
C GLU A 153 14.55 8.20 2.64
N ILE A 154 15.56 7.57 3.24
CA ILE A 154 16.41 6.58 2.54
C ILE A 154 15.57 5.40 2.04
N LEU A 155 14.64 4.88 2.85
CA LEU A 155 13.78 3.78 2.44
C LEU A 155 12.83 4.19 1.30
N TYR A 156 12.32 5.42 1.31
CA TYR A 156 11.54 5.94 0.20
C TYR A 156 12.37 5.95 -1.08
N ASP A 157 13.63 6.37 -1.01
CA ASP A 157 14.55 6.41 -2.16
C ASP A 157 14.82 5.03 -2.75
N LEU A 158 15.02 4.02 -1.88
CA LEU A 158 15.24 2.64 -2.30
C LEU A 158 14.02 2.07 -3.02
N GLU A 159 12.84 2.19 -2.42
CA GLU A 159 11.60 1.65 -2.98
C GLU A 159 11.19 2.43 -4.24
N MET A 160 11.21 3.76 -4.20
CA MET A 160 10.83 4.60 -5.34
C MET A 160 11.83 4.53 -6.49
N GLY A 161 13.11 4.22 -6.24
CA GLY A 161 14.07 3.97 -7.32
C GLY A 161 13.60 2.88 -8.30
N GLU A 162 12.92 1.85 -7.78
CA GLU A 162 12.34 0.78 -8.57
C GLU A 162 11.01 1.19 -9.23
N MET A 163 10.17 1.92 -8.50
CA MET A 163 8.76 2.14 -8.85
C MET A 163 8.47 3.44 -9.60
N ASN A 164 9.32 4.46 -9.48
CA ASN A 164 9.07 5.79 -10.06
C ASN A 164 8.94 5.74 -11.59
N ARG A 165 9.58 4.76 -12.23
CA ARG A 165 9.46 4.53 -13.69
C ARG A 165 8.03 4.17 -14.09
N LEU A 166 7.25 3.55 -13.21
CA LEU A 166 5.87 3.15 -13.44
C LEU A 166 4.88 4.32 -13.33
N LYS A 167 5.36 5.51 -12.95
CA LYS A 167 4.56 6.73 -12.76
C LYS A 167 3.29 6.45 -11.93
N PRO A 168 3.44 5.94 -10.69
CA PRO A 168 2.29 5.59 -9.86
C PRO A 168 1.41 6.83 -9.65
N PRO A 169 0.08 6.73 -9.81
CA PRO A 169 -0.83 7.85 -9.62
C PRO A 169 -0.88 8.31 -8.16
N VAL A 170 -0.77 7.34 -7.24
CA VAL A 170 -0.75 7.54 -5.79
C VAL A 170 0.24 6.56 -5.17
N VAL A 171 1.02 7.04 -4.21
CA VAL A 171 1.90 6.23 -3.35
C VAL A 171 1.41 6.33 -1.91
N PHE A 172 1.11 5.19 -1.30
CA PHE A 172 0.63 5.11 0.07
C PHE A 172 1.80 4.98 1.06
N LEU A 173 1.72 5.68 2.20
CA LEU A 173 2.56 5.36 3.35
C LEU A 173 2.02 4.09 4.01
N HIS A 174 2.91 3.15 4.32
CA HIS A 174 2.56 1.88 4.93
C HIS A 174 1.81 2.03 6.24
N HIS A 175 0.76 1.22 6.42
CA HIS A 175 -0.18 1.33 7.55
C HIS A 175 0.50 1.34 8.91
N THR A 176 1.50 0.49 9.12
CA THR A 176 2.27 0.47 10.37
C THR A 176 2.95 1.81 10.67
N ILE A 177 3.49 2.49 9.66
CA ILE A 177 4.16 3.78 9.86
C ILE A 177 3.13 4.88 10.07
N THR A 178 2.08 4.92 9.26
CA THR A 178 0.97 5.87 9.40
C THR A 178 0.37 5.80 10.80
N ASP A 179 -0.05 4.61 11.22
CA ASP A 179 -0.72 4.39 12.50
C ASP A 179 0.21 4.72 13.68
N MET A 180 1.50 4.38 13.57
CA MET A 180 2.50 4.75 14.57
C MET A 180 2.70 6.27 14.63
N ALA A 181 2.81 6.95 13.49
CA ALA A 181 2.99 8.39 13.44
C ALA A 181 1.80 9.12 14.07
N VAL A 182 0.59 8.65 13.80
CA VAL A 182 -0.65 9.13 14.41
C VAL A 182 -0.65 8.88 15.92
N ALA A 183 -0.40 7.64 16.36
CA ALA A 183 -0.45 7.24 17.77
C ALA A 183 0.53 8.03 18.66
N PHE A 184 1.73 8.33 18.16
CA PHE A 184 2.71 9.12 18.90
C PHE A 184 2.62 10.64 18.68
N GLY A 185 1.70 11.12 17.85
CA GLY A 185 1.58 12.55 17.52
C GLY A 185 2.74 13.09 16.68
N HIS A 186 3.40 12.24 15.89
CA HIS A 186 4.56 12.56 15.06
C HIS A 186 4.15 13.14 13.70
N ARG A 187 3.50 14.30 13.71
CA ARG A 187 3.06 15.04 12.50
C ARG A 187 4.13 15.09 11.39
N LYS A 188 5.39 15.36 11.76
CA LYS A 188 6.50 15.51 10.80
C LYS A 188 6.72 14.30 9.89
N ILE A 189 6.38 13.09 10.33
CA ILE A 189 6.53 11.89 9.49
C ILE A 189 5.57 11.97 8.29
N LEU A 190 4.32 12.36 8.55
CA LEU A 190 3.30 12.51 7.51
C LEU A 190 3.59 13.69 6.59
N ASP A 191 4.00 14.84 7.15
CA ASP A 191 4.41 16.02 6.36
C ASP A 191 5.61 15.73 5.45
N ASN A 192 6.64 15.06 5.97
CA ASN A 192 7.81 14.69 5.18
C ASN A 192 7.44 13.71 4.06
N PHE A 193 6.54 12.75 4.32
CA PHE A 193 6.06 11.85 3.28
C PHE A 193 5.33 12.61 2.16
N VAL A 194 4.40 13.50 2.52
CA VAL A 194 3.66 14.33 1.55
C VAL A 194 4.62 15.15 0.69
N ARG A 195 5.61 15.82 1.32
CA ARG A 195 6.64 16.59 0.61
C ARG A 195 7.49 15.70 -0.29
N ALA A 196 7.98 14.58 0.21
CA ALA A 196 8.79 13.65 -0.58
C ALA A 196 8.05 13.17 -1.83
N MET A 197 6.79 12.75 -1.69
CA MET A 197 6.01 12.25 -2.82
C MET A 197 5.76 13.33 -3.88
N ARG A 198 5.38 14.56 -3.47
CA ARG A 198 5.09 15.64 -4.43
C ARG A 198 6.34 16.27 -5.03
N ASP A 199 7.30 16.63 -4.19
CA ASP A 199 8.43 17.46 -4.59
C ASP A 199 9.53 16.63 -5.28
N ARG A 200 9.76 15.40 -4.83
CA ARG A 200 10.84 14.54 -5.33
C ARG A 200 10.37 13.48 -6.33
N TYR A 201 9.21 12.87 -6.07
CA TYR A 201 8.70 11.76 -6.88
C TYR A 201 7.56 12.15 -7.81
N HIS A 202 7.06 13.38 -7.71
CA HIS A 202 5.98 13.91 -8.54
C HIS A 202 4.73 13.03 -8.61
N THR A 203 4.37 12.41 -7.48
CA THR A 203 3.21 11.53 -7.30
C THR A 203 2.33 12.02 -6.15
N GLU A 204 1.06 11.59 -6.09
CA GLU A 204 0.20 11.93 -4.97
C GLU A 204 0.48 11.07 -3.74
N PRO A 205 0.57 11.67 -2.55
CA PRO A 205 0.65 10.92 -1.31
C PRO A 205 -0.72 10.36 -0.92
N GLY A 206 -0.73 9.11 -0.47
CA GLY A 206 -1.84 8.51 0.26
C GLY A 206 -1.38 7.94 1.60
N PHE A 207 -2.32 7.64 2.49
CA PHE A 207 -2.04 7.00 3.76
C PHE A 207 -2.82 5.69 3.88
N ALA A 208 -2.13 4.57 4.03
CA ALA A 208 -2.78 3.34 4.46
C ALA A 208 -2.94 3.37 5.99
N THR A 209 -4.04 2.84 6.53
CA THR A 209 -4.30 2.87 7.98
C THR A 209 -5.27 1.78 8.40
N SER A 210 -5.13 1.29 9.64
CA SER A 210 -6.18 0.51 10.30
C SER A 210 -6.98 1.33 11.34
N ASN A 211 -6.68 2.62 11.48
CA ASN A 211 -7.27 3.55 12.44
C ASN A 211 -7.83 4.80 11.73
N PHE A 212 -8.71 4.61 10.75
CA PHE A 212 -9.21 5.65 9.85
C PHE A 212 -9.74 6.89 10.59
N VAL A 213 -10.55 6.70 11.63
CA VAL A 213 -11.19 7.80 12.38
C VAL A 213 -10.13 8.70 13.04
N GLU A 214 -9.14 8.10 13.69
CA GLU A 214 -8.05 8.85 14.33
C GLU A 214 -7.18 9.54 13.27
N LEU A 215 -6.82 8.86 12.18
CA LEU A 215 -6.05 9.46 11.09
C LEU A 215 -6.78 10.67 10.51
N ALA A 216 -8.06 10.55 10.17
CA ALA A 216 -8.84 11.64 9.60
C ALA A 216 -8.88 12.86 10.54
N GLY A 217 -9.10 12.63 11.83
CA GLY A 217 -9.03 13.68 12.85
C GLY A 217 -7.67 14.37 12.91
N ARG A 218 -6.58 13.60 12.84
CA ARG A 218 -5.20 14.16 12.83
C ARG A 218 -4.87 14.91 11.56
N LEU A 219 -5.25 14.41 10.38
CA LEU A 219 -5.02 15.10 9.11
C LEU A 219 -5.69 16.47 9.11
N LYS A 220 -6.94 16.55 9.59
CA LYS A 220 -7.68 17.80 9.75
C LYS A 220 -7.02 18.73 10.78
N ALA A 221 -6.68 18.20 11.96
CA ALA A 221 -6.08 19.00 13.03
C ALA A 221 -4.66 19.51 12.71
N TRP A 222 -3.90 18.79 11.88
CA TRP A 222 -2.54 19.14 11.50
C TRP A 222 -2.44 19.86 10.16
N ASP A 223 -3.56 20.07 9.47
CA ASP A 223 -3.65 20.69 8.14
C ASP A 223 -2.72 19.99 7.13
N ILE A 224 -2.79 18.65 7.09
CA ILE A 224 -1.98 17.84 6.17
C ILE A 224 -2.74 17.67 4.86
N PRO A 225 -2.20 18.15 3.71
CA PRO A 225 -2.92 18.21 2.45
C PRO A 225 -2.84 16.88 1.69
N ALA A 226 -3.35 15.79 2.27
CA ALA A 226 -3.45 14.48 1.62
C ALA A 226 -4.91 14.01 1.61
N SER A 227 -5.40 13.62 0.42
CA SER A 227 -6.78 13.21 0.23
C SER A 227 -6.96 11.70 0.14
N TRP A 228 -5.95 10.94 -0.29
CA TRP A 228 -6.08 9.50 -0.52
C TRP A 228 -5.85 8.70 0.76
N ILE A 229 -6.83 7.89 1.12
CA ILE A 229 -6.76 6.99 2.27
C ILE A 229 -7.07 5.57 1.82
N LEU A 230 -6.27 4.60 2.28
CA LEU A 230 -6.57 3.18 2.13
C LEU A 230 -6.87 2.61 3.51
N ALA A 231 -8.10 2.18 3.74
CA ALA A 231 -8.51 1.66 5.04
C ALA A 231 -9.61 0.59 4.92
N PRO A 232 -9.77 -0.28 5.94
CA PRO A 232 -10.89 -1.20 5.99
C PRO A 232 -12.23 -0.47 5.94
N LEU A 233 -13.14 -0.90 5.06
CA LEU A 233 -14.53 -0.45 5.04
C LEU A 233 -15.43 -1.59 4.57
N ASN A 234 -16.23 -2.15 5.49
CA ASN A 234 -17.14 -3.24 5.21
C ASN A 234 -18.43 -3.10 6.02
N GLN A 235 -19.50 -3.71 5.53
CA GLN A 235 -20.82 -3.62 6.13
C GLN A 235 -20.87 -4.17 7.58
N PRO A 236 -20.16 -5.26 7.93
CA PRO A 236 -20.13 -5.76 9.31
C PRO A 236 -19.33 -4.90 10.31
N GLY A 237 -18.51 -3.93 9.86
CA GLY A 237 -17.65 -3.13 10.74
C GLY A 237 -16.35 -3.82 11.19
N TYR A 238 -15.92 -4.89 10.50
CA TYR A 238 -14.69 -5.61 10.80
C TYR A 238 -13.45 -4.74 10.57
N LEU A 239 -12.55 -4.70 11.56
CA LEU A 239 -11.34 -3.86 11.55
C LEU A 239 -11.61 -2.36 11.27
N MET A 240 -12.75 -1.87 11.75
CA MET A 240 -13.12 -0.46 11.67
C MET A 240 -13.22 0.17 13.07
N PRO A 241 -12.11 0.48 13.74
CA PRO A 241 -12.14 1.15 15.05
C PRO A 241 -12.94 2.46 14.98
N GLY A 242 -13.86 2.65 15.92
CA GLY A 242 -14.82 3.76 15.91
C GLY A 242 -16.16 3.43 15.24
N GLY A 243 -16.24 2.32 14.49
CA GLY A 243 -17.48 1.82 13.89
C GLY A 243 -17.90 2.50 12.59
N LEU A 244 -18.85 1.89 11.88
CA LEU A 244 -19.31 2.31 10.56
C LEU A 244 -19.86 3.75 10.54
N GLU A 245 -20.60 4.16 11.57
CA GLU A 245 -21.19 5.49 11.64
C GLU A 245 -20.13 6.59 11.74
N ALA A 246 -19.06 6.38 12.50
CA ALA A 246 -17.95 7.35 12.57
C ALA A 246 -17.25 7.49 11.22
N TYR A 247 -17.07 6.38 10.49
CA TYR A 247 -16.53 6.41 9.12
C TYR A 247 -17.43 7.20 8.19
N ARG A 248 -18.75 6.95 8.21
CA ARG A 248 -19.72 7.63 7.36
C ARG A 248 -19.75 9.13 7.60
N ASN A 249 -19.72 9.57 8.85
CA ASN A 249 -19.69 10.99 9.18
C ASN A 249 -18.47 11.68 8.53
N ILE A 250 -17.28 11.08 8.66
CA ILE A 250 -16.04 11.60 8.05
C ILE A 250 -16.15 11.61 6.52
N LEU A 251 -16.65 10.53 5.93
CA LEU A 251 -16.78 10.42 4.47
C LEU A 251 -17.82 11.39 3.89
N GLN A 252 -18.87 11.72 4.65
CA GLN A 252 -19.88 12.71 4.29
C GLN A 252 -19.39 14.16 4.41
N GLU A 253 -18.55 14.46 5.41
CA GLU A 253 -17.88 15.77 5.55
C GLU A 253 -17.06 16.13 4.30
N GLY A 254 -16.55 15.11 3.58
CA GLY A 254 -15.75 15.27 2.37
C GLY A 254 -14.30 15.66 2.65
N GLY A 255 -13.54 15.95 1.58
CA GLY A 255 -12.11 16.31 1.66
C GLY A 255 -11.15 15.11 1.64
N LEU A 256 -11.64 13.91 1.92
CA LEU A 256 -10.91 12.65 1.75
C LEU A 256 -11.47 11.85 0.56
N ARG A 257 -10.66 10.93 0.04
CA ARG A 257 -10.98 9.94 -0.99
C ARG A 257 -10.52 8.59 -0.49
N LEU A 258 -11.47 7.69 -0.24
CA LEU A 258 -11.19 6.39 0.34
C LEU A 258 -11.05 5.33 -0.75
N ILE A 259 -10.03 4.49 -0.61
CA ILE A 259 -9.96 3.16 -1.21
C ILE A 259 -10.36 2.17 -0.12
N ALA A 260 -11.48 1.49 -0.30
CA ALA A 260 -11.99 0.53 0.66
C ALA A 260 -11.22 -0.80 0.55
N ASP A 261 -10.44 -1.14 1.58
CA ASP A 261 -9.84 -2.48 1.75
C ASP A 261 -10.77 -3.38 2.57
N LYS A 262 -10.56 -4.69 2.51
CA LYS A 262 -11.23 -5.69 3.36
C LYS A 262 -12.75 -5.53 3.37
N VAL A 263 -13.34 -5.31 2.19
CA VAL A 263 -14.79 -5.09 2.00
C VAL A 263 -15.62 -6.33 2.34
N SER A 264 -15.01 -7.52 2.30
CA SER A 264 -15.58 -8.77 2.76
C SER A 264 -14.50 -9.65 3.40
N PRO A 265 -14.82 -10.45 4.43
CA PRO A 265 -13.95 -11.54 4.87
C PRO A 265 -13.95 -12.74 3.90
N GLU A 266 -14.92 -12.80 2.98
CA GLU A 266 -15.05 -13.86 1.98
C GLU A 266 -14.09 -13.65 0.79
N SER A 267 -13.61 -14.76 0.24
CA SER A 267 -12.75 -14.82 -0.93
C SER A 267 -13.24 -15.93 -1.86
N PRO A 268 -13.66 -15.64 -3.11
CA PRO A 268 -13.64 -14.34 -3.77
C PRO A 268 -14.55 -13.30 -3.11
N THR A 269 -14.25 -12.02 -3.35
CA THR A 269 -15.00 -10.91 -2.79
C THR A 269 -16.38 -10.84 -3.45
N PRO A 270 -17.50 -10.95 -2.70
CA PRO A 270 -18.84 -10.91 -3.29
C PRO A 270 -19.13 -9.57 -3.99
N GLY A 271 -19.75 -9.60 -5.16
CA GLY A 271 -20.15 -8.40 -5.91
C GLY A 271 -21.00 -7.43 -5.08
N ALA A 272 -21.93 -7.95 -4.28
CA ALA A 272 -22.75 -7.14 -3.37
C ALA A 272 -21.93 -6.36 -2.33
N ALA A 273 -20.81 -6.91 -1.84
CA ALA A 273 -19.93 -6.22 -0.90
C ALA A 273 -19.16 -5.09 -1.59
N ILE A 274 -18.73 -5.32 -2.84
CA ILE A 274 -18.08 -4.31 -3.69
C ILE A 274 -19.05 -3.16 -3.98
N GLU A 275 -20.27 -3.47 -4.44
CA GLU A 275 -21.32 -2.50 -4.73
C GLU A 275 -21.69 -1.69 -3.49
N TRP A 276 -21.84 -2.35 -2.34
CA TRP A 276 -22.12 -1.68 -1.07
C TRP A 276 -21.00 -0.70 -0.70
N ALA A 277 -19.73 -1.10 -0.83
CA ALA A 277 -18.60 -0.23 -0.50
C ALA A 277 -18.52 0.96 -1.47
N LEU A 278 -18.68 0.74 -2.77
CA LEU A 278 -18.70 1.80 -3.80
C LEU A 278 -19.88 2.77 -3.64
N SER A 279 -20.98 2.34 -3.00
CA SER A 279 -22.12 3.21 -2.72
C SER A 279 -21.89 4.19 -1.56
N GLN A 280 -20.84 3.99 -0.74
CA GLN A 280 -20.56 4.89 0.38
C GLN A 280 -19.98 6.23 -0.13
N PRO A 281 -20.25 7.36 0.56
CA PRO A 281 -19.70 8.66 0.21
C PRO A 281 -18.17 8.65 0.16
N ALA A 282 -17.59 9.46 -0.73
CA ALA A 282 -16.13 9.64 -0.88
C ALA A 282 -15.31 8.36 -1.18
N VAL A 283 -15.94 7.19 -1.36
CA VAL A 283 -15.28 5.97 -1.82
C VAL A 283 -14.98 6.09 -3.31
N ALA A 284 -13.70 6.15 -3.62
CA ALA A 284 -13.20 6.29 -4.98
C ALA A 284 -13.01 4.93 -5.66
N ALA A 285 -12.53 3.93 -4.90
CA ALA A 285 -12.21 2.59 -5.39
C ALA A 285 -12.37 1.54 -4.28
N VAL A 286 -12.43 0.27 -4.68
CA VAL A 286 -12.44 -0.89 -3.81
C VAL A 286 -11.24 -1.77 -4.12
N MET A 287 -10.53 -2.18 -3.07
CA MET A 287 -9.47 -3.17 -3.17
C MET A 287 -10.03 -4.57 -2.90
N VAL A 288 -9.74 -5.51 -3.80
CA VAL A 288 -10.23 -6.90 -3.77
C VAL A 288 -9.07 -7.89 -3.76
N ASP A 289 -9.23 -8.99 -3.02
CA ASP A 289 -8.22 -10.07 -2.98
C ASP A 289 -8.45 -11.09 -4.11
N LYS A 290 -9.68 -11.28 -4.58
CA LYS A 290 -10.00 -12.11 -5.76
C LYS A 290 -11.40 -11.71 -6.23
N ILE A 291 -11.60 -11.52 -7.52
CA ILE A 291 -12.94 -11.35 -8.09
C ILE A 291 -13.48 -12.76 -8.38
N GLY A 292 -14.76 -12.98 -8.10
CA GLY A 292 -15.46 -14.26 -8.27
C GLY A 292 -16.57 -14.15 -9.29
#